data_AF-A0A7V6I277-F1
#
_entry.id   AF-A0A7V6I277-F1
#
_cell.length_a   1.000
_cell.length_b   1.000
_cell.length_c   1.000
_cell.angle_alpha   90.00
_cell.angle_beta   90.00
_cell.angle_gamma   90.00
#
_symmetry.space_group_name_H-M   'P 1'
#
loop_
_entity.id
_entity.type
_entity.pdbx_description
1 polymer ?
#
loop_
_entity_poly.entity_id
_entity_poly.type
_entity_poly.pdbx_seq_one_letter_code
_entity_poly.pdbx_strand_id
1 'polypeptide(L)'
;MKKLLLLAVVAILAVACKKTEFDPEGPTDVRIYNYTDVDFIALTVTMSDTTIIFGNIPSHDTTEYRRFPKAFPKAEITCEINGEGYTTGPAPDIYMQYLGLNKITYMVYIADITNKKLAIYDVIYEEPLVLEEEIEAPVEETETPADEGN
;
A
#
# COMPACT_ATOMS: atom_id res chain seq x y z
N MET A 1 29.08 -37.46 -8.99
CA MET A 1 29.05 -36.05 -8.51
C MET A 1 27.96 -35.19 -9.17
N LYS A 2 27.57 -35.39 -10.45
CA LYS A 2 26.46 -34.64 -11.08
C LYS A 2 25.07 -34.83 -10.44
N LYS A 3 24.78 -36.02 -9.88
CA LYS A 3 23.48 -36.32 -9.25
C LYS A 3 23.27 -35.59 -7.90
N LEU A 4 24.35 -35.31 -7.18
CA LEU A 4 24.32 -34.57 -5.91
C LEU A 4 24.07 -33.07 -6.16
N LEU A 5 24.64 -32.53 -7.23
CA LEU A 5 24.42 -31.14 -7.64
C LEU A 5 22.95 -30.89 -8.06
N LEU A 6 22.33 -31.87 -8.73
CA LEU A 6 20.92 -31.81 -9.13
C LEU A 6 19.97 -31.85 -7.91
N LEU A 7 20.32 -32.62 -6.88
CA LEU A 7 19.55 -32.70 -5.64
C LEU A 7 19.64 -31.38 -4.83
N ALA A 8 20.82 -30.75 -4.82
CA ALA A 8 21.01 -29.46 -4.16
C ALA A 8 20.20 -28.33 -4.84
N VAL A 9 20.13 -28.32 -6.17
CA VAL A 9 19.32 -27.33 -6.92
C VAL A 9 17.82 -27.48 -6.62
N VAL A 10 17.32 -28.72 -6.54
CA VAL A 10 15.91 -28.98 -6.19
C VAL A 10 15.59 -28.59 -4.75
N ALA A 11 16.53 -28.80 -3.81
CA ALA A 11 16.37 -28.39 -2.42
C ALA A 11 16.29 -26.86 -2.25
N ILE A 12 17.08 -26.09 -3.02
CA ILE A 12 17.07 -24.61 -2.95
C ILE A 12 15.74 -24.04 -3.48
N LEU A 13 15.13 -24.66 -4.50
CA LEU A 13 13.84 -24.23 -5.03
C LEU A 13 12.68 -24.42 -4.05
N ALA A 14 12.79 -25.36 -3.10
CA ALA A 14 11.73 -25.64 -2.13
C ALA A 14 11.64 -24.61 -0.99
N VAL A 15 12.69 -23.83 -0.72
CA VAL A 15 12.73 -22.81 0.35
C VAL A 15 12.33 -21.41 -0.15
N ALA A 16 12.14 -21.24 -1.46
CA ALA A 16 11.80 -19.95 -2.07
C ALA A 16 10.32 -19.55 -1.91
N CYS A 17 9.44 -20.47 -1.48
CA CYS A 17 8.07 -20.13 -1.12
C CYS A 17 8.01 -19.55 0.28
N LYS A 18 8.30 -18.25 0.42
CA LYS A 18 7.90 -17.50 1.62
C LYS A 18 6.37 -17.50 1.68
N LYS A 19 5.82 -17.91 2.82
CA LYS A 19 4.38 -17.79 3.09
C LYS A 19 4.07 -16.30 3.27
N THR A 20 3.25 -15.73 2.39
CA THR A 20 2.74 -14.38 2.57
C THR A 20 1.98 -14.33 3.89
N GLU A 21 2.32 -13.37 4.74
CA GLU A 21 1.52 -13.09 5.93
C GLU A 21 0.09 -12.75 5.49
N PHE A 22 -0.89 -13.14 6.28
CA PHE A 22 -2.29 -12.85 6.01
C PHE A 22 -2.81 -12.01 7.15
N ASP A 23 -3.03 -10.74 6.86
CA ASP A 23 -3.80 -9.83 7.69
C ASP A 23 -5.00 -9.37 6.85
N PRO A 24 -6.24 -9.67 7.30
CA PRO A 24 -7.44 -9.30 6.56
C PRO A 24 -7.65 -7.79 6.51
N GLU A 25 -7.12 -7.00 7.45
CA GLU A 25 -7.34 -5.56 7.53
C GLU A 25 -6.30 -4.75 6.74
N GLY A 26 -5.03 -5.16 6.75
CA GLY A 26 -3.94 -4.43 6.10
C GLY A 26 -2.57 -4.71 6.70
N PRO A 27 -1.55 -3.85 6.48
CA PRO A 27 -1.60 -2.60 5.73
C PRO A 27 -1.82 -2.78 4.21
N THR A 28 -2.23 -1.71 3.55
CA THR A 28 -2.39 -1.66 2.09
C THR A 28 -1.54 -0.52 1.53
N ASP A 29 -0.78 -0.81 0.48
CA ASP A 29 -0.03 0.21 -0.25
C ASP A 29 -0.90 0.72 -1.40
N VAL A 30 -1.20 2.02 -1.38
CA VAL A 30 -2.16 2.67 -2.27
C VAL A 30 -1.46 3.62 -3.20
N ARG A 31 -1.80 3.54 -4.49
CA ARG A 31 -1.39 4.48 -5.54
C ARG A 31 -2.62 5.09 -6.20
N ILE A 32 -2.50 6.31 -6.70
CA ILE A 32 -3.56 6.96 -7.48
C ILE A 32 -3.13 7.05 -8.93
N TYR A 33 -4.02 6.67 -9.83
CA TYR A 33 -3.92 6.93 -11.26
C TYR A 33 -4.89 8.05 -11.63
N ASN A 34 -4.36 9.12 -12.23
CA ASN A 34 -5.17 10.21 -12.74
C ASN A 34 -5.75 9.82 -14.11
N TYR A 35 -6.99 9.34 -14.12
CA TYR A 35 -7.67 8.90 -15.33
C TYR A 35 -8.43 10.05 -16.00
N THR A 36 -7.77 11.18 -16.19
CA THR A 36 -8.34 12.40 -16.78
C THR A 36 -7.33 13.13 -17.65
N ASP A 37 -7.83 14.05 -18.47
CA ASP A 37 -7.03 14.92 -19.34
C ASP A 37 -6.53 16.20 -18.64
N VAL A 38 -6.62 16.27 -17.30
CA VAL A 38 -6.19 17.44 -16.52
C VAL A 38 -5.32 17.01 -15.35
N ASP A 39 -4.43 17.88 -14.91
CA ASP A 39 -3.57 17.62 -13.76
C ASP A 39 -4.38 17.71 -12.46
N PHE A 40 -4.06 16.84 -11.49
CA PHE A 40 -4.52 17.03 -10.11
C PHE A 40 -3.41 17.67 -9.30
N ILE A 41 -3.77 18.74 -8.60
CA ILE A 41 -2.86 19.50 -7.74
C ILE A 41 -3.23 19.27 -6.28
N ALA A 42 -2.25 19.19 -5.39
CA ALA A 42 -2.45 19.00 -3.95
C ALA A 42 -3.39 17.82 -3.61
N LEU A 43 -3.20 16.68 -4.28
CA LEU A 43 -3.97 15.46 -4.08
C LEU A 43 -3.79 14.92 -2.65
N THR A 44 -4.90 14.66 -1.98
CA THR A 44 -4.94 13.98 -0.69
C THR A 44 -5.94 12.83 -0.71
N VAL A 45 -5.66 11.81 0.10
CA VAL A 45 -6.50 10.64 0.26
C VAL A 45 -6.72 10.42 1.75
N THR A 46 -7.98 10.30 2.14
CA THR A 46 -8.42 10.05 3.50
C THR A 46 -9.21 8.74 3.57
N MET A 47 -8.81 7.88 4.50
CA MET A 47 -9.49 6.62 4.83
C MET A 47 -9.54 6.47 6.34
N SER A 48 -10.74 6.28 6.89
CA SER A 48 -10.99 6.30 8.35
C SER A 48 -10.40 7.57 8.99
N ASP A 49 -9.37 7.43 9.82
CA ASP A 49 -8.66 8.46 10.58
C ASP A 49 -7.30 8.84 9.98
N THR A 50 -6.93 8.26 8.84
CA THR A 50 -5.65 8.47 8.18
C THR A 50 -5.81 9.30 6.91
N THR A 51 -5.13 10.45 6.86
CA THR A 51 -5.01 11.30 5.66
C THR A 51 -3.56 11.35 5.20
N ILE A 52 -3.32 11.08 3.92
CA ILE A 52 -1.99 11.15 3.31
C ILE A 52 -2.01 12.11 2.12
N ILE A 53 -0.99 12.96 2.03
CA ILE A 53 -0.77 13.88 0.91
C ILE A 53 0.09 13.18 -0.15
N PHE A 54 -0.44 13.14 -1.38
CA PHE A 54 0.24 12.56 -2.54
C PHE A 54 0.92 13.62 -3.42
N GLY A 55 0.50 14.88 -3.32
CA GLY A 55 1.10 15.99 -4.07
C GLY A 55 0.43 16.18 -5.44
N ASN A 56 1.21 16.54 -6.44
CA ASN A 56 0.68 16.81 -7.79
C ASN A 56 0.87 15.58 -8.67
N ILE A 57 -0.10 15.31 -9.53
CA ILE A 57 -0.05 14.22 -10.49
C ILE A 57 -0.52 14.71 -11.87
N PRO A 58 0.32 14.59 -12.91
CA PRO A 58 -0.07 14.94 -14.26
C PRO A 58 -1.27 14.14 -14.77
N SER A 59 -1.92 14.64 -15.83
CA SER A 59 -2.92 13.87 -16.59
C SER A 59 -2.34 12.51 -17.03
N HIS A 60 -3.12 11.44 -16.87
CA HIS A 60 -2.74 10.07 -17.28
C HIS A 60 -1.44 9.53 -16.66
N ASP A 61 -1.08 9.99 -15.47
CA ASP A 61 0.07 9.49 -14.71
C ASP A 61 -0.36 8.84 -13.39
N THR A 62 0.59 8.21 -12.69
CA THR A 62 0.42 7.59 -11.37
C THR A 62 1.26 8.29 -10.29
N THR A 63 0.78 8.26 -9.04
CA THR A 63 1.61 8.61 -7.89
C THR A 63 2.60 7.49 -7.54
N GLU A 64 3.52 7.76 -6.62
CA GLU A 64 4.15 6.68 -5.85
C GLU A 64 3.15 5.99 -4.91
N TYR A 65 3.47 4.78 -4.47
CA TYR A 65 2.68 4.09 -3.44
C TYR A 65 2.86 4.76 -2.08
N ARG A 66 1.76 4.82 -1.31
CA ARG A 66 1.75 5.23 0.09
C ARG A 66 1.03 4.18 0.93
N ARG A 67 1.61 3.86 2.08
CA ARG A 67 1.06 2.87 3.00
C ARG A 67 -0.06 3.45 3.85
N PHE A 68 -1.21 2.81 3.81
CA PHE A 68 -2.31 3.02 4.77
C PHE A 68 -2.36 1.84 5.74
N PRO A 69 -2.68 2.07 7.03
CA PRO A 69 -2.88 0.99 8.00
C PRO A 69 -3.99 0.01 7.57
N LYS A 70 -5.02 0.54 6.90
CA LYS A 70 -6.15 -0.17 6.32
C LYS A 70 -6.65 0.62 5.12
N ALA A 71 -7.12 -0.08 4.09
CA ALA A 71 -7.73 0.56 2.92
C ALA A 71 -9.02 -0.15 2.51
N PHE A 72 -9.85 0.56 1.75
CA PHE A 72 -11.19 0.13 1.35
C PHE A 72 -11.42 0.37 -0.14
N PRO A 73 -12.42 -0.25 -0.80
CA PRO A 73 -12.72 0.06 -2.19
C PRO A 73 -13.14 1.52 -2.46
N LYS A 74 -13.48 2.28 -1.41
CA LYS A 74 -13.80 3.71 -1.49
C LYS A 74 -12.92 4.49 -0.53
N ALA A 75 -12.56 5.70 -0.94
CA ALA A 75 -11.82 6.66 -0.12
C ALA A 75 -12.33 8.08 -0.41
N GLU A 76 -12.14 8.97 0.56
CA GLU A 76 -12.27 10.40 0.30
C GLU A 76 -10.99 10.87 -0.37
N ILE A 77 -11.11 11.35 -1.61
CA ILE A 77 -10.01 11.85 -2.41
C ILE A 77 -10.33 13.29 -2.74
N THR A 78 -9.41 14.19 -2.44
CA THR A 78 -9.53 15.61 -2.75
C THR A 78 -8.34 16.08 -3.56
N CYS A 79 -8.57 16.99 -4.50
CA CYS A 79 -7.50 17.69 -5.22
C CYS A 79 -8.01 19.03 -5.72
N GLU A 80 -7.09 19.84 -6.22
CA GLU A 80 -7.37 21.04 -6.99
C GLU A 80 -7.24 20.76 -8.49
N ILE A 81 -8.21 21.25 -9.26
CA ILE A 81 -8.21 21.23 -10.72
C ILE A 81 -8.54 22.65 -11.17
N ASN A 82 -7.63 23.29 -11.92
CA ASN A 82 -7.77 24.70 -12.34
C ASN A 82 -8.05 25.68 -11.18
N GLY A 83 -7.48 25.42 -9.99
CA GLY A 83 -7.65 26.25 -8.80
C GLY A 83 -8.99 26.05 -8.06
N GLU A 84 -9.80 25.08 -8.48
CA GLU A 84 -11.03 24.71 -7.77
C GLU A 84 -10.88 23.35 -7.09
N GLY A 85 -11.45 23.20 -5.89
CA GLY A 85 -11.42 21.94 -5.13
C GLY A 85 -12.44 20.92 -5.65
N TYR A 86 -11.98 19.70 -5.90
CA TYR A 86 -12.76 18.55 -6.32
C TYR A 86 -12.70 17.45 -5.25
N THR A 87 -13.76 16.65 -5.12
CA THR A 87 -13.81 15.59 -4.09
C THR A 87 -14.66 14.39 -4.49
N THR A 88 -14.31 13.19 -4.03
CA THR A 88 -15.21 12.01 -4.03
C THR A 88 -16.26 12.06 -2.91
N GLY A 89 -16.08 12.97 -1.94
CA GLY A 89 -16.86 13.09 -0.71
C GLY A 89 -16.42 12.11 0.39
N PRO A 90 -16.95 12.25 1.61
CA PRO A 90 -16.64 11.34 2.71
C PRO A 90 -16.97 9.89 2.35
N ALA A 91 -16.02 8.99 2.60
CA ALA A 91 -16.21 7.55 2.42
C ALA A 91 -16.42 6.89 3.79
N PRO A 92 -17.67 6.62 4.21
CA PRO A 92 -17.92 5.93 5.48
C PRO A 92 -17.37 4.49 5.40
N ASP A 93 -16.53 4.10 6.34
CA ASP A 93 -15.92 2.76 6.41
C ASP A 93 -16.87 1.68 6.96
N ILE A 94 -18.05 2.07 7.44
CA ILE A 94 -19.06 1.17 8.00
C ILE A 94 -19.51 0.16 6.93
N TYR A 95 -19.31 -1.13 7.22
CA TYR A 95 -19.60 -2.27 6.34
C TYR A 95 -18.75 -2.36 5.06
N MET A 96 -17.63 -1.63 4.98
CA MET A 96 -16.69 -1.80 3.88
C MET A 96 -15.77 -3.00 4.10
N GLN A 97 -15.48 -3.71 3.02
CA GLN A 97 -14.49 -4.77 3.02
C GLN A 97 -13.09 -4.16 3.02
N TYR A 98 -12.22 -4.63 3.92
CA TYR A 98 -10.81 -4.29 3.90
C TYR A 98 -10.11 -4.88 2.67
N LEU A 99 -9.19 -4.09 2.10
CA LEU A 99 -8.37 -4.54 0.97
C LEU A 99 -7.20 -5.43 1.41
N GLY A 100 -6.87 -5.52 2.70
CA GLY A 100 -5.83 -6.40 3.24
C GLY A 100 -4.42 -6.08 2.76
N LEU A 101 -3.52 -7.05 2.88
CA LEU A 101 -2.11 -6.98 2.45
C LEU A 101 -1.95 -6.98 0.93
N ASN A 102 -2.27 -5.86 0.29
CA ASN A 102 -2.17 -5.69 -1.17
C ASN A 102 -1.53 -4.35 -1.55
N LYS A 103 -0.96 -4.31 -2.75
CA LYS A 103 -0.66 -3.09 -3.50
C LYS A 103 -1.80 -2.84 -4.48
N ILE A 104 -2.44 -1.68 -4.35
CA ILE A 104 -3.62 -1.32 -5.15
C ILE A 104 -3.46 0.05 -5.80
N THR A 105 -4.13 0.23 -6.94
CA THR A 105 -4.26 1.53 -7.62
C THR A 105 -5.72 1.94 -7.72
N TYR A 106 -6.07 3.12 -7.22
CA TYR A 106 -7.35 3.74 -7.55
C TYR A 106 -7.26 4.50 -8.86
N MET A 107 -8.14 4.18 -9.81
CA MET A 107 -8.34 4.98 -11.00
C MET A 107 -9.35 6.09 -10.71
N VAL A 108 -8.89 7.34 -10.68
CA VAL A 108 -9.73 8.48 -10.28
C VAL A 108 -10.07 9.33 -11.49
N TYR A 109 -11.35 9.69 -11.64
CA TYR A 109 -11.84 10.53 -12.73
C TYR A 109 -12.81 11.61 -12.24
N ILE A 110 -13.07 12.60 -13.10
CA ILE A 110 -14.09 13.62 -12.85
C ILE A 110 -15.47 13.05 -13.20
N ALA A 111 -16.28 12.78 -12.18
CA ALA A 111 -17.63 12.27 -12.34
C ALA A 111 -18.63 13.36 -12.73
N ASP A 112 -18.42 14.59 -12.23
CA ASP A 112 -19.24 15.75 -12.56
C ASP A 112 -18.43 17.04 -12.41
N ILE A 113 -18.17 17.72 -13.53
CA ILE A 113 -17.40 18.97 -13.55
C ILE A 113 -18.15 20.13 -12.90
N THR A 114 -19.48 20.17 -13.02
CA THR A 114 -20.31 21.28 -12.50
C THR A 114 -20.36 21.23 -10.98
N ASN A 115 -20.49 20.01 -10.44
CA ASN A 115 -20.56 19.76 -9.00
C ASN A 115 -19.20 19.47 -8.37
N LYS A 116 -18.10 19.60 -9.15
CA LYS A 116 -16.72 19.39 -8.68
C LYS A 116 -16.51 18.01 -8.03
N LYS A 117 -17.12 17.00 -8.64
CA LYS A 117 -17.20 15.65 -8.09
C LYS A 117 -16.20 14.74 -8.79
N LEU A 118 -15.40 14.04 -7.98
CA LEU A 118 -14.58 12.92 -8.41
C LEU A 118 -15.30 11.60 -8.14
N ALA A 119 -14.86 10.55 -8.80
CA ALA A 119 -15.17 9.18 -8.40
C ALA A 119 -13.97 8.27 -8.66
N ILE A 120 -13.94 7.17 -7.91
CA ILE A 120 -13.06 6.04 -8.21
C ILE A 120 -13.80 5.19 -9.24
N TYR A 121 -13.21 5.09 -10.44
CA TYR A 121 -13.73 4.26 -11.53
C TYR A 121 -13.52 2.77 -11.23
N ASP A 122 -12.30 2.43 -10.80
CA ASP A 122 -11.90 1.06 -10.50
C ASP A 122 -10.80 1.01 -9.43
N VAL A 123 -10.66 -0.16 -8.81
CA VAL A 123 -9.61 -0.51 -7.85
C VAL A 123 -8.80 -1.67 -8.43
N ILE A 124 -7.62 -1.37 -8.95
CA ILE A 124 -6.75 -2.39 -9.55
C ILE A 124 -5.90 -3.02 -8.44
N TYR A 125 -6.02 -4.33 -8.26
CA TYR A 125 -5.10 -5.11 -7.43
C TYR A 125 -3.89 -5.51 -8.27
N GLU A 126 -2.70 -5.13 -7.84
CA GLU A 126 -1.48 -5.39 -8.60
C GLU A 126 -0.74 -6.61 -8.08
N GLU A 127 -0.40 -6.62 -6.80
CA GLU A 127 0.29 -7.74 -6.16
C GLU A 127 0.02 -7.76 -4.65
N PRO A 128 0.14 -8.92 -3.99
CA PRO A 128 0.13 -8.99 -2.53
C PRO A 128 1.27 -8.17 -1.93
N LEU A 129 1.01 -7.52 -0.81
CA LEU A 129 2.03 -6.79 -0.07
C LEU A 129 2.91 -7.79 0.69
N VAL A 130 4.23 -7.69 0.49
CA VAL A 130 5.22 -8.44 1.27
C VAL A 130 5.76 -7.51 2.36
N LEU A 131 5.51 -7.87 3.62
CA LEU A 131 6.12 -7.19 4.76
C LEU A 131 7.56 -7.70 4.90
N GLU A 132 8.53 -6.79 4.94
CA GLU A 132 9.89 -7.14 5.27
C GLU A 132 9.95 -7.43 6.78
N GLU A 133 10.33 -8.65 7.16
CA GLU A 133 10.61 -8.98 8.56
C GLU A 133 11.76 -8.07 9.05
N GLU A 134 11.50 -7.29 10.09
CA GLU A 134 12.55 -6.58 10.82
C GLU A 134 13.48 -7.64 11.40
N ILE A 135 14.73 -7.69 10.91
CA ILE A 135 15.73 -8.60 11.45
C ILE A 135 16.08 -8.07 12.85
N GLU A 136 15.42 -8.58 13.89
CA GLU A 136 15.86 -8.35 15.27
C GLU A 136 17.32 -8.83 15.35
N ALA A 137 18.23 -7.89 15.59
CA ALA A 137 19.63 -8.21 15.82
C ALA A 137 19.70 -9.21 16.99
N PRO A 138 20.50 -10.28 16.90
CA PRO A 138 20.61 -11.24 17.99
C PRO A 138 21.05 -10.49 19.24
N VAL A 139 20.25 -10.60 20.30
CA VAL A 139 20.59 -10.08 21.62
C VAL A 139 21.90 -10.76 22.01
N GLU A 140 22.97 -9.98 22.07
CA GLU A 140 24.28 -10.43 22.53
C GLU A 140 24.10 -10.81 24.01
N GLU A 141 23.99 -12.11 24.31
CA GLU A 141 24.00 -12.60 25.68
C GLU A 141 25.37 -12.25 26.27
N THR A 142 25.42 -11.19 27.07
CA THR A 142 26.62 -10.86 27.84
C THR A 142 26.81 -11.95 28.89
N GLU A 143 27.75 -12.86 28.62
CA GLU A 143 28.21 -13.81 29.62
C GLU A 143 28.65 -13.04 30.88
N THR A 144 27.97 -13.32 31.97
CA THR A 144 28.33 -12.80 33.30
C THR A 144 29.65 -13.47 33.70
N PRO A 145 30.71 -12.73 34.06
CA PRO A 145 31.96 -13.35 34.45
C PRO A 145 31.75 -14.17 35.73
N ALA A 146 32.22 -15.41 35.69
CA ALA A 146 32.27 -16.29 36.85
C ALA A 146 33.10 -15.62 37.96
N ASP A 147 32.46 -15.44 39.11
CA ASP A 147 33.07 -15.05 40.37
C ASP A 147 33.99 -16.17 40.84
N GLU A 148 35.28 -16.08 40.49
CA GLU A 148 36.33 -16.89 41.12
C GLU A 148 36.62 -16.31 42.51
N GLY A 149 36.03 -16.97 43.50
CA GLY A 149 36.20 -16.64 44.91
C GLY A 149 37.64 -16.71 45.40
N ASN A 150 37.92 -15.91 46.42
CA ASN A 150 39.08 -16.04 47.30
C ASN A 150 38.67 -15.83 48.75
#